data_AF-A0A4Q9MCP9-F1
#
_entry.id   AF-A0A4Q9MCP9-F1
#
_cell.length_a   1.000
_cell.length_b   1.000
_cell.length_c   1.000
_cell.angle_alpha   90.00
_cell.angle_beta   90.00
_cell.angle_gamma   90.00
#
_symmetry.space_group_name_H-M   'P 1'
#
loop_
_entity.id
_entity.type
_entity.pdbx_description
1 polymer ?
#
loop_
_entity_poly.entity_id
_entity_poly.type
_entity_poly.pdbx_seq_one_letter_code
_entity_poly.pdbx_strand_id
1 'polypeptide(L)'
;MQINCVMHKHLSLLRLSGASHARYASTSAGPYPFPAHAHPTPHQIFHLPLGASQKEIKARYYDLVRVHHPDAPCVRDLSPAIRRSRFQAITAAYDILRGKKSGSFGGTGDIYRDELLRRKRAWAAHEQSRRRSGPLWEETPARGWTASADDRWKDRVILFVGILALGAGLGPALIWPSYTASQQAHLSASRNLAQARKEAREFGEERRKEINRRVQEYKEKQAKERPPEEVMSSSTS
;
A
#
# COMPACT_ATOMS: atom_id res chain seq x y z
N MET A 1 4.88 -1.84 -47.05
CA MET A 1 4.65 -3.18 -46.45
C MET A 1 3.21 -3.26 -45.97
N GLN A 2 2.32 -3.73 -46.84
CA GLN A 2 0.92 -4.00 -46.54
C GLN A 2 0.83 -5.39 -45.93
N ILE A 3 0.31 -5.51 -44.71
CA ILE A 3 0.04 -6.81 -44.09
C ILE A 3 -1.45 -7.08 -44.23
N ASN A 4 -1.75 -7.96 -45.18
CA ASN A 4 -3.07 -8.50 -45.47
C ASN A 4 -3.60 -9.29 -44.26
N CYS A 5 -4.77 -8.91 -43.74
CA CYS A 5 -5.51 -9.72 -42.78
C CYS A 5 -6.34 -10.74 -43.55
N VAL A 6 -5.80 -11.94 -43.71
CA VAL A 6 -6.38 -13.04 -44.47
C VAL A 6 -7.67 -13.53 -43.81
N MET A 7 -8.74 -13.54 -44.60
CA MET A 7 -10.01 -14.16 -44.27
C MET A 7 -9.85 -15.68 -44.16
N HIS A 8 -10.24 -16.26 -43.03
CA HIS A 8 -10.64 -17.67 -43.00
C HIS A 8 -12.17 -17.75 -43.08
N LYS A 9 -12.66 -18.05 -44.28
CA LYS A 9 -14.02 -18.52 -44.54
C LYS A 9 -14.06 -20.00 -44.16
N HIS A 10 -14.87 -20.35 -43.16
CA HIS A 10 -15.40 -21.71 -43.05
C HIS A 10 -16.89 -21.64 -43.39
N LEU A 11 -17.25 -22.18 -44.55
CA LEU A 11 -18.64 -22.49 -44.87
C LEU A 11 -19.08 -23.64 -43.95
N SER A 12 -20.18 -23.44 -43.23
CA SER A 12 -21.10 -24.51 -42.90
C SER A 12 -22.52 -23.94 -42.77
N LEU A 13 -23.44 -24.64 -43.42
CA LEU A 13 -24.80 -24.25 -43.81
C LEU A 13 -25.82 -24.21 -42.66
N LEU A 14 -26.84 -23.36 -42.86
CA LEU A 14 -28.23 -23.41 -42.39
C LEU A 14 -28.54 -23.15 -40.89
N ARG A 15 -29.15 -21.97 -40.62
CA ARG A 15 -30.56 -21.85 -40.22
C ARG A 15 -31.00 -20.39 -40.17
N LEU A 16 -32.13 -20.11 -40.81
CA LEU A 16 -32.87 -18.84 -40.70
C LEU A 16 -33.32 -18.62 -39.25
N SER A 17 -33.08 -17.42 -38.72
CA SER A 17 -34.03 -16.75 -37.82
C SER A 17 -33.72 -15.26 -37.81
N GLY A 18 -34.76 -14.45 -38.06
CA GLY A 18 -34.64 -13.02 -38.26
C GLY A 18 -34.19 -12.29 -37.00
N ALA A 19 -33.30 -11.31 -37.20
CA ALA A 19 -33.15 -10.18 -36.30
C ALA A 19 -32.73 -8.97 -37.12
N SER A 20 -33.51 -7.90 -36.98
CA SER A 20 -33.38 -6.62 -37.67
C SER A 20 -31.97 -6.07 -37.56
N HIS A 21 -31.32 -5.85 -38.70
CA HIS A 21 -30.03 -5.18 -38.77
C HIS A 21 -30.22 -3.70 -38.42
N ALA A 22 -29.94 -3.34 -37.16
CA ALA A 22 -29.71 -1.96 -36.79
C ALA A 22 -28.49 -1.45 -37.57
N ARG A 23 -28.71 -0.50 -38.48
CA ARG A 23 -27.65 0.14 -39.24
C ARG A 23 -26.79 0.96 -38.27
N TYR A 24 -25.60 0.45 -37.95
CA TYR A 24 -24.59 1.22 -37.22
C TYR A 24 -23.79 2.04 -38.22
N ALA A 25 -23.77 3.36 -37.99
CA ALA A 25 -23.08 4.34 -38.80
C ALA A 25 -21.59 3.98 -38.97
N SER A 26 -21.15 3.98 -40.22
CA SER A 26 -19.79 3.68 -40.62
C SER A 26 -18.80 4.72 -40.07
N THR A 27 -17.91 4.28 -39.18
CA THR A 27 -16.54 4.79 -39.12
C THR A 27 -15.61 3.57 -39.08
N SER A 28 -14.62 3.58 -39.95
CA SER A 28 -13.74 2.48 -40.35
C SER A 28 -12.89 1.91 -39.20
N ALA A 29 -13.40 0.97 -38.40
CA ALA A 29 -12.60 0.35 -37.35
C ALA A 29 -13.09 -1.06 -36.94
N GLY A 30 -12.68 -2.08 -37.69
CA GLY A 30 -12.79 -3.50 -37.31
C GLY A 30 -14.22 -4.03 -37.11
N PRO A 31 -14.37 -5.33 -36.80
CA PRO A 31 -15.68 -5.96 -36.67
C PRO A 31 -16.50 -5.42 -35.48
N TYR A 32 -15.91 -4.66 -34.55
CA TYR A 32 -16.56 -4.24 -33.30
C TYR A 32 -15.99 -2.90 -32.74
N PRO A 33 -16.56 -1.76 -33.13
CA PRO A 33 -16.11 -0.45 -32.67
C PRO A 33 -16.47 -0.21 -31.20
N PHE A 34 -15.68 0.61 -30.50
CA PHE A 34 -15.99 1.02 -29.14
C PHE A 34 -17.09 2.11 -29.16
N PRO A 35 -18.11 2.06 -28.28
CA PRO A 35 -19.19 3.05 -28.25
C PRO A 35 -18.69 4.48 -27.98
N ALA A 36 -19.28 5.46 -28.68
CA ALA A 36 -18.83 6.86 -28.62
C ALA A 36 -19.48 7.70 -27.49
N HIS A 37 -20.52 7.19 -26.82
CA HIS A 37 -21.19 7.91 -25.73
C HIS A 37 -20.44 7.80 -24.40
N ALA A 38 -20.59 8.82 -23.55
CA ALA A 38 -19.84 8.97 -22.30
C ALA A 38 -20.03 7.83 -21.28
N HIS A 39 -21.20 7.18 -21.26
CA HIS A 39 -21.53 6.14 -20.28
C HIS A 39 -22.13 4.89 -20.95
N PRO A 40 -21.30 4.06 -21.58
CA PRO A 40 -21.78 2.84 -22.22
C PRO A 40 -22.15 1.75 -21.23
N THR A 41 -23.29 1.09 -21.46
CA THR A 41 -23.67 -0.06 -20.66
C THR A 41 -22.79 -1.27 -21.00
N PRO A 42 -22.56 -2.21 -20.05
CA PRO A 42 -21.74 -3.39 -20.31
C PRO A 42 -22.19 -4.20 -21.53
N HIS A 43 -23.51 -4.36 -21.70
CA HIS A 43 -24.09 -5.07 -22.85
C HIS A 43 -23.87 -4.32 -24.17
N GLN A 44 -23.91 -2.99 -24.17
CA GLN A 44 -23.59 -2.17 -25.34
C GLN A 44 -22.12 -2.28 -25.74
N ILE A 45 -21.19 -2.30 -24.79
CA ILE A 45 -19.75 -2.52 -25.06
C ILE A 45 -19.56 -3.89 -25.72
N PHE A 46 -20.25 -4.91 -25.23
CA PHE A 46 -20.12 -6.28 -25.72
C PHE A 46 -20.90 -6.55 -27.00
N HIS A 47 -21.78 -5.63 -27.41
CA HIS A 47 -22.68 -5.80 -28.56
C HIS A 47 -23.52 -7.09 -28.42
N LEU A 48 -23.96 -7.38 -27.19
CA LEU A 48 -24.74 -8.57 -26.85
C LEU A 48 -26.12 -8.18 -26.29
N PRO A 49 -27.16 -9.01 -26.47
CA PRO A 49 -28.44 -8.78 -25.83
C PRO A 49 -28.34 -8.94 -24.30
N LEU A 50 -29.32 -8.38 -23.58
CA LEU A 50 -29.40 -8.44 -22.11
C LEU A 50 -29.50 -9.88 -21.56
N GLY A 51 -29.95 -10.83 -22.38
CA GLY A 51 -30.08 -12.26 -22.04
C GLY A 51 -28.96 -13.17 -22.58
N ALA A 52 -27.82 -12.62 -23.00
CA ALA A 52 -26.72 -13.42 -23.53
C ALA A 52 -26.16 -14.40 -22.49
N SER A 53 -25.76 -15.60 -22.94
CA SER A 53 -25.20 -16.61 -22.05
C SER A 53 -23.78 -16.25 -21.61
N GLN A 54 -23.32 -16.76 -20.45
CA GLN A 54 -21.95 -16.54 -19.98
C GLN A 54 -20.88 -17.04 -20.97
N LYS A 55 -21.21 -18.08 -21.76
CA LYS A 55 -20.34 -18.60 -22.83
C LYS A 55 -20.16 -17.57 -23.95
N GLU A 56 -21.24 -16.93 -24.38
CA GLU A 56 -21.23 -15.88 -25.40
C GLU A 56 -20.46 -14.66 -24.91
N ILE A 57 -20.71 -14.23 -23.67
CA ILE A 57 -20.00 -13.09 -23.04
C ILE A 57 -18.48 -13.34 -23.02
N LYS A 58 -18.06 -14.56 -22.65
CA LYS A 58 -16.64 -14.95 -22.64
C LYS A 58 -16.05 -15.00 -24.05
N ALA A 59 -16.77 -15.56 -25.04
CA ALA A 59 -16.31 -15.55 -26.42
C ALA A 59 -16.10 -14.10 -26.92
N ARG A 60 -17.09 -13.25 -26.64
CA ARG A 60 -17.05 -11.82 -26.99
C ARG A 60 -15.91 -11.07 -26.33
N TYR A 61 -15.64 -11.37 -25.06
CA TYR A 61 -14.54 -10.78 -24.32
C TYR A 61 -13.19 -11.03 -25.03
N TYR A 62 -12.92 -12.27 -25.45
CA TYR A 62 -11.66 -12.59 -26.14
C TYR A 62 -11.52 -11.84 -27.46
N ASP A 63 -12.60 -11.72 -28.23
CA ASP A 63 -12.57 -10.99 -29.50
C ASP A 63 -12.34 -9.49 -29.31
N LEU A 64 -12.97 -8.88 -28.28
CA LEU A 64 -12.76 -7.48 -27.95
C LEU A 64 -11.35 -7.21 -27.42
N VAL A 65 -10.83 -8.09 -26.55
CA VAL A 65 -9.46 -7.95 -26.03
C VAL A 65 -8.44 -8.06 -27.15
N ARG A 66 -8.59 -8.98 -28.10
CA ARG A 66 -7.68 -9.09 -29.25
C ARG A 66 -7.60 -7.80 -30.07
N VAL A 67 -8.72 -7.09 -30.22
CA VAL A 67 -8.81 -5.86 -31.02
C VAL A 67 -8.43 -4.61 -30.21
N HIS A 68 -8.74 -4.54 -28.91
CA HIS A 68 -8.54 -3.35 -28.08
C HIS A 68 -7.39 -3.47 -27.08
N HIS A 69 -6.55 -4.52 -27.17
CA HIS A 69 -5.38 -4.68 -26.30
C HIS A 69 -4.42 -3.49 -26.45
N PRO A 70 -3.80 -2.97 -25.38
CA PRO A 70 -2.88 -1.84 -25.47
C PRO A 70 -1.72 -2.02 -26.46
N ASP A 71 -1.34 -3.26 -26.73
CA ASP A 71 -0.25 -3.64 -27.63
C ASP A 71 -0.73 -4.13 -29.02
N ALA A 72 -2.04 -4.15 -29.27
CA ALA A 72 -2.56 -4.58 -30.57
C ALA A 72 -2.25 -3.53 -31.66
N PRO A 73 -1.85 -3.96 -32.88
CA PRO A 73 -1.49 -3.04 -33.97
C PRO A 73 -2.60 -2.05 -34.34
N CYS A 74 -3.86 -2.49 -34.27
CA CYS A 74 -5.06 -1.72 -34.64
C CYS A 74 -5.39 -0.55 -33.71
N VAL A 75 -4.77 -0.47 -32.53
CA VAL A 75 -4.99 0.65 -31.58
C VAL A 75 -3.74 1.49 -31.35
N ARG A 76 -2.64 1.21 -32.05
CA ARG A 76 -1.39 1.99 -31.94
C ARG A 76 -1.56 3.45 -32.35
N ASP A 77 -2.45 3.71 -33.30
CA ASP A 77 -2.74 5.06 -33.81
C ASP A 77 -3.57 5.92 -32.84
N LEU A 78 -4.19 5.29 -31.83
CA LEU A 78 -4.93 6.01 -30.77
C LEU A 78 -3.99 6.44 -29.63
N SER A 79 -4.34 7.55 -28.99
CA SER A 79 -3.58 8.04 -27.83
C SER A 79 -3.49 6.98 -26.72
N PRO A 80 -2.34 6.90 -26.01
CA PRO A 80 -2.15 5.89 -24.95
C PRO A 80 -3.18 5.99 -23.81
N ALA A 81 -3.76 7.16 -23.57
CA ALA A 81 -4.79 7.37 -22.57
C ALA A 81 -6.13 6.74 -22.99
N ILE A 82 -6.55 6.96 -24.24
CA ILE A 82 -7.80 6.40 -24.78
C ILE A 82 -7.71 4.88 -24.85
N ARG A 83 -6.56 4.33 -25.25
CA ARG A 83 -6.35 2.88 -25.33
C ARG A 83 -6.51 2.19 -23.97
N ARG A 84 -5.89 2.74 -22.94
CA ARG A 84 -6.03 2.27 -21.56
C ARG A 84 -7.47 2.39 -21.07
N SER A 85 -8.12 3.53 -21.31
CA SER A 85 -9.53 3.76 -20.93
C SER A 85 -10.47 2.74 -21.56
N ARG A 86 -10.33 2.46 -22.86
CA ARG A 86 -11.13 1.45 -23.57
C ARG A 86 -10.92 0.05 -23.00
N PHE A 87 -9.66 -0.34 -22.79
CA PHE A 87 -9.33 -1.64 -22.22
C PHE A 87 -9.92 -1.79 -20.81
N GLN A 88 -9.77 -0.78 -19.95
CA GLN A 88 -10.36 -0.74 -18.61
C GLN A 88 -11.89 -0.88 -18.64
N ALA A 89 -12.56 -0.18 -19.57
CA ALA A 89 -14.01 -0.27 -19.72
C ALA A 89 -14.47 -1.67 -20.17
N ILE A 90 -13.74 -2.32 -21.08
CA ILE A 90 -14.02 -3.69 -21.53
C ILE A 90 -13.87 -4.68 -20.37
N THR A 91 -12.80 -4.57 -19.60
CA THR A 91 -12.59 -5.43 -18.42
C THR A 91 -13.72 -5.21 -17.41
N ALA A 92 -13.96 -3.97 -16.99
CA ALA A 92 -15.01 -3.64 -16.02
C ALA A 92 -16.40 -4.17 -16.45
N ALA A 93 -16.73 -4.06 -17.74
CA ALA A 93 -17.97 -4.58 -18.29
C ALA A 93 -18.05 -6.12 -18.22
N TYR A 94 -16.96 -6.85 -18.50
CA TYR A 94 -16.92 -8.31 -18.36
C TYR A 94 -17.24 -8.76 -16.93
N ASP A 95 -16.72 -8.05 -15.93
CA ASP A 95 -16.88 -8.45 -14.54
C ASP A 95 -18.30 -8.21 -14.02
N ILE A 96 -18.90 -7.10 -14.43
CA ILE A 96 -20.32 -6.83 -14.16
C ILE A 96 -21.19 -7.93 -14.78
N LEU A 97 -20.94 -8.28 -16.04
CA LEU A 97 -21.70 -9.29 -16.77
C LEU A 97 -21.52 -10.71 -16.22
N ARG A 98 -20.38 -11.02 -15.60
CA ARG A 98 -20.13 -12.29 -14.91
C ARG A 98 -20.79 -12.37 -13.53
N GLY A 99 -21.48 -11.32 -13.08
CA GLY A 99 -22.08 -11.24 -11.76
C GLY A 99 -21.06 -11.00 -10.64
N LYS A 100 -19.83 -10.62 -11.00
CA LYS A 100 -18.82 -10.23 -10.02
C LYS A 100 -19.13 -8.80 -9.62
N LYS A 101 -19.97 -8.66 -8.59
CA LYS A 101 -20.43 -7.40 -7.99
C LYS A 101 -19.31 -6.36 -8.06
N SER A 102 -19.62 -5.18 -8.60
CA SER A 102 -18.69 -4.07 -8.90
C SER A 102 -17.94 -3.48 -7.70
N GLY A 103 -17.91 -4.16 -6.55
CA GLY A 103 -17.01 -3.92 -5.43
C GLY A 103 -15.80 -4.87 -5.38
N SER A 104 -15.55 -5.66 -6.43
CA SER A 104 -14.44 -6.64 -6.45
C SER A 104 -13.49 -6.49 -7.66
N PHE A 105 -13.59 -5.38 -8.40
CA PHE A 105 -12.64 -5.07 -9.49
C PHE A 105 -11.54 -4.09 -9.08
N GLY A 106 -10.88 -4.45 -7.98
CA GLY A 106 -9.84 -3.69 -7.32
C GLY A 106 -8.87 -4.55 -6.51
N GLY A 107 -8.78 -5.85 -6.82
CA GLY A 107 -8.11 -6.90 -6.03
C GLY A 107 -6.59 -6.75 -5.83
N THR A 108 -6.00 -5.60 -6.11
CA THR A 108 -4.64 -5.24 -5.66
C THR A 108 -4.47 -3.73 -5.52
N GLY A 109 -5.21 -2.92 -6.28
CA GLY A 109 -5.17 -1.45 -6.20
C GLY A 109 -6.15 -0.81 -5.22
N ASP A 110 -7.20 -1.51 -4.79
CA ASP A 110 -8.32 -0.92 -4.04
C ASP A 110 -8.35 -1.31 -2.56
N ILE A 111 -7.58 -2.32 -2.13
CA ILE A 111 -7.34 -2.56 -0.69
C ILE A 111 -6.71 -1.33 -0.04
N TYR A 112 -5.75 -0.71 -0.72
CA TYR A 112 -5.08 0.48 -0.22
C TYR A 112 -6.02 1.69 -0.19
N ARG A 113 -6.88 1.83 -1.19
CA ARG A 113 -7.87 2.91 -1.29
C ARG A 113 -9.00 2.73 -0.26
N ASP A 114 -9.47 1.51 -0.04
CA ASP A 114 -10.45 1.16 0.99
C ASP A 114 -9.90 1.37 2.40
N GLU A 115 -8.64 1.00 2.65
CA GLU A 115 -7.96 1.26 3.92
C GLU A 115 -7.75 2.77 4.14
N LEU A 116 -7.41 3.53 3.10
CA LEU A 116 -7.36 5.00 3.16
C LEU A 116 -8.73 5.61 3.45
N LEU A 117 -9.80 5.12 2.82
CA LEU A 117 -11.16 5.59 3.06
C LEU A 117 -11.63 5.25 4.48
N ARG A 118 -11.27 4.07 5.01
CA ARG A 118 -11.52 3.68 6.41
C ARG A 118 -10.83 4.63 7.37
N ARG A 119 -9.53 4.91 7.17
CA ARG A 119 -8.78 5.87 7.98
C ARG A 119 -9.37 7.28 7.88
N LYS A 120 -9.75 7.71 6.69
CA LYS A 120 -10.37 9.03 6.48
C LYS A 120 -11.72 9.16 7.20
N ARG A 121 -12.55 8.11 7.22
CA ARG A 121 -13.81 8.10 7.99
C ARG A 121 -13.55 8.13 9.50
N ALA A 122 -12.58 7.38 10.00
CA ALA A 122 -12.20 7.41 11.40
C ALA A 122 -11.68 8.79 11.84
N TRP A 123 -10.84 9.42 11.01
CA TRP A 123 -10.37 10.79 11.22
C TRP A 123 -11.51 11.80 11.14
N ALA A 124 -12.41 11.68 10.17
CA ALA A 124 -13.57 12.57 10.06
C ALA A 124 -14.53 12.44 11.25
N ALA A 125 -14.75 11.23 11.77
CA ALA A 125 -15.54 10.99 12.97
C ALA A 125 -14.86 11.61 14.21
N HIS A 126 -13.55 11.42 14.37
CA HIS A 126 -12.78 12.00 15.47
C HIS A 126 -12.72 13.54 15.40
N GLU A 127 -12.57 14.09 14.19
CA GLU A 127 -12.64 15.53 13.92
C GLU A 127 -14.04 16.09 14.23
N GLN A 128 -15.11 15.39 13.82
CA GLN A 128 -16.48 15.79 14.17
C GLN A 128 -16.75 15.72 15.66
N SER A 129 -16.24 14.71 16.37
CA SER A 129 -16.30 14.65 17.84
C SER A 129 -15.57 15.82 18.48
N ARG A 130 -14.36 16.18 18.02
CA ARG A 130 -13.64 17.37 18.51
C ARG A 130 -14.33 18.69 18.16
N ARG A 131 -15.06 18.77 17.05
CA ARG A 131 -15.84 19.97 16.69
C ARG A 131 -17.16 20.07 17.45
N ARG A 132 -17.76 18.94 17.82
CA ARG A 132 -18.97 18.85 18.65
C ARG A 132 -18.66 19.12 20.12
N SER A 133 -17.48 18.73 20.57
CA SER A 133 -16.92 18.99 21.90
C SER A 133 -16.05 20.25 21.84
N GLY A 134 -16.68 21.44 21.90
CA GLY A 134 -15.96 22.71 22.02
C GLY A 134 -15.04 22.77 23.26
N PRO A 135 -14.17 23.79 23.36
CA PRO A 135 -13.27 23.97 24.51
C PRO A 135 -14.05 23.87 25.84
N LEU A 136 -13.53 23.07 26.77
CA LEU A 136 -14.17 22.56 28.01
C LEU A 136 -14.58 23.63 29.05
N TRP A 137 -14.74 24.91 28.71
CA TRP A 137 -15.10 25.95 29.69
C TRP A 137 -16.27 26.85 29.29
N GLU A 138 -16.91 26.64 28.13
CA GLU A 138 -18.04 27.47 27.70
C GLU A 138 -19.36 26.68 27.69
N GLU A 139 -20.36 27.31 28.28
CA GLU A 139 -21.59 26.75 28.82
C GLU A 139 -22.47 26.02 27.78
N THR A 140 -22.99 24.85 28.15
CA THR A 140 -23.85 24.02 27.28
C THR A 140 -25.33 24.42 27.38
N PRO A 141 -26.04 24.74 26.28
CA PRO A 141 -27.50 24.69 26.26
C PRO A 141 -28.01 23.34 25.73
N ALA A 142 -28.79 22.68 26.59
CA ALA A 142 -29.94 21.81 26.30
C ALA A 142 -29.79 20.57 25.39
N ARG A 143 -29.63 19.40 26.04
CA ARG A 143 -30.53 18.26 25.76
C ARG A 143 -31.08 17.78 27.10
N GLY A 144 -32.36 18.05 27.33
CA GLY A 144 -33.04 17.81 28.60
C GLY A 144 -32.90 16.36 29.05
N TRP A 145 -32.05 16.14 30.05
CA TRP A 145 -32.06 14.97 30.90
C TRP A 145 -32.77 15.40 32.18
N THR A 146 -34.00 14.95 32.37
CA THR A 146 -34.72 15.21 33.62
C THR A 146 -34.10 14.29 34.68
N ALA A 147 -33.08 14.79 35.37
CA ALA A 147 -32.55 14.09 36.54
C ALA A 147 -33.67 14.03 37.58
N SER A 148 -34.30 12.85 37.71
CA SER A 148 -35.16 12.59 38.86
C SER A 148 -34.28 12.61 40.12
N ALA A 149 -34.84 12.93 41.28
CA ALA A 149 -34.08 12.95 42.53
C ALA A 149 -33.33 11.62 42.80
N ASP A 150 -33.86 10.51 42.27
CA ASP A 150 -33.23 9.18 42.31
C ASP A 150 -31.92 9.09 41.50
N ASP A 151 -31.77 9.86 40.42
CA ASP A 151 -30.57 9.78 39.58
C ASP A 151 -29.38 10.43 40.27
N ARG A 152 -29.59 11.50 41.06
CA ARG A 152 -28.50 12.17 41.79
C ARG A 152 -27.88 11.27 42.87
N TRP A 153 -28.71 10.44 43.51
CA TRP A 153 -28.23 9.46 44.49
C TRP A 153 -27.47 8.33 43.79
N LYS A 154 -28.00 7.80 42.69
CA LYS A 154 -27.34 6.75 41.88
C LYS A 154 -26.03 7.27 41.28
N ASP A 155 -26.00 8.49 40.75
CA ASP A 155 -24.81 9.12 40.20
C ASP A 155 -23.73 9.30 41.26
N ARG A 156 -24.10 9.70 42.48
CA ARG A 156 -23.14 9.77 43.59
C ARG A 156 -22.63 8.40 43.97
N VAL A 157 -23.51 7.40 44.07
CA VAL A 157 -23.09 6.01 44.35
C VAL A 157 -22.14 5.50 43.27
N ILE A 158 -22.44 5.72 41.98
CA ILE A 158 -21.59 5.32 40.86
C ILE A 158 -20.23 6.01 40.93
N LEU A 159 -20.18 7.31 41.24
CA LEU A 159 -18.95 8.06 41.37
C LEU A 159 -18.11 7.59 42.57
N PHE A 160 -18.73 7.36 43.73
CA PHE A 160 -18.04 6.85 44.91
C PHE A 160 -17.51 5.43 44.70
N VAL A 161 -18.31 4.54 44.11
CA VAL A 161 -17.89 3.17 43.78
C VAL A 161 -16.77 3.18 42.74
N GLY A 162 -16.84 4.06 41.73
CA GLY A 162 -15.78 4.22 40.73
C GLY A 162 -14.46 4.67 41.34
N ILE A 163 -14.48 5.69 42.19
CA ILE A 163 -13.28 6.18 42.89
C ILE A 163 -12.71 5.11 43.83
N LEU A 164 -13.56 4.42 44.59
CA LEU A 164 -13.13 3.34 45.49
C LEU A 164 -12.53 2.15 44.72
N ALA A 165 -13.15 1.73 43.61
CA ALA A 165 -12.64 0.64 42.78
C ALA A 165 -11.29 1.01 42.14
N LEU A 166 -11.15 2.25 41.67
CA LEU A 166 -9.92 2.75 41.07
C LEU A 166 -8.81 2.89 42.13
N GLY A 167 -9.14 3.42 43.31
CA GLY A 167 -8.24 3.49 44.45
C GLY A 167 -7.82 2.13 45.01
N ALA A 168 -8.73 1.15 45.09
CA ALA A 168 -8.40 -0.20 45.54
C ALA A 168 -7.60 -1.00 44.48
N GLY A 169 -7.85 -0.78 43.19
CA GLY A 169 -7.13 -1.45 42.10
C GLY A 169 -5.74 -0.88 41.84
N LEU A 170 -5.58 0.44 41.86
CA LEU A 170 -4.31 1.13 41.57
C LEU A 170 -3.55 1.54 42.84
N GLY A 171 -4.21 1.63 43.99
CA GLY A 171 -3.60 2.01 45.27
C GLY A 171 -2.44 1.10 45.67
N PRO A 172 -2.56 -0.24 45.61
CA PRO A 172 -1.44 -1.14 45.92
C PRO A 172 -0.24 -0.95 44.98
N ALA A 173 -0.47 -0.58 43.71
CA ALA A 173 0.61 -0.33 42.73
C ALA A 173 1.32 1.01 42.92
N LEU A 174 0.68 1.98 43.59
CA LEU A 174 1.25 3.29 43.90
C LEU A 174 1.92 3.34 45.29
N ILE A 175 1.42 2.57 46.26
CA ILE A 175 1.92 2.56 47.64
C ILE A 175 3.01 1.49 47.83
N TRP A 176 2.96 0.38 47.09
CA TRP A 176 3.99 -0.68 47.14
C TRP A 176 4.82 -0.65 45.85
N PRO A 177 6.12 -0.30 45.89
CA PRO A 177 6.88 -0.05 44.67
C PRO A 177 7.31 -1.37 44.01
N SER A 178 6.40 -1.96 43.23
CA SER A 178 6.73 -2.97 42.21
C SER A 178 7.35 -2.35 40.94
N TYR A 179 7.47 -1.01 40.89
CA TYR A 179 7.96 -0.24 39.75
C TYR A 179 9.50 -0.21 39.60
N THR A 180 10.24 -0.93 40.46
CA THR A 180 11.71 -0.89 40.47
C THR A 180 12.35 -1.84 39.45
N ALA A 181 11.63 -2.85 38.96
CA ALA A 181 12.21 -3.87 38.08
C ALA A 181 12.60 -3.34 36.68
N SER A 182 11.79 -2.47 36.08
CA SER A 182 12.08 -1.90 34.74
C SER A 182 13.23 -0.90 34.80
N GLN A 183 13.28 -0.07 35.84
CA GLN A 183 14.32 0.94 36.02
C GLN A 183 15.69 0.30 36.31
N GLN A 184 15.71 -0.83 37.03
CA GLN A 184 16.93 -1.61 37.28
C GLN A 184 17.52 -2.18 35.98
N ALA A 185 16.69 -2.60 35.02
CA ALA A 185 17.15 -3.15 33.74
C ALA A 185 17.84 -2.09 32.85
N HIS A 186 17.32 -0.86 32.80
CA HIS A 186 17.97 0.23 32.07
C HIS A 186 19.29 0.66 32.72
N LEU A 187 19.32 0.68 34.06
CA LEU A 187 20.54 0.99 34.81
C LEU A 187 21.62 -0.07 34.62
N SER A 188 21.29 -1.35 34.68
CA SER A 188 22.25 -2.44 34.46
C SER A 188 22.77 -2.44 33.01
N ALA A 189 21.90 -2.24 32.02
CA ALA A 189 22.30 -2.11 30.63
C ALA A 189 23.27 -0.93 30.41
N SER A 190 23.00 0.23 31.02
CA SER A 190 23.88 1.40 30.91
C SER A 190 25.26 1.16 31.55
N ARG A 191 25.29 0.46 32.70
CA ARG A 191 26.53 0.09 33.39
C ARG A 191 27.34 -0.91 32.57
N ASN A 192 26.71 -1.94 32.02
CA ASN A 192 27.36 -2.94 31.17
C ASN A 192 27.95 -2.30 29.91
N LEU A 193 27.22 -1.36 29.29
CA LEU A 193 27.70 -0.64 28.12
C LEU A 193 28.88 0.29 28.48
N ALA A 194 28.81 0.99 29.61
CA ALA A 194 29.91 1.81 30.10
C ALA A 194 31.16 0.98 30.39
N GLN A 195 31.00 -0.21 30.97
CA GLN A 195 32.08 -1.14 31.24
C GLN A 195 32.71 -1.67 29.94
N ALA A 196 31.90 -2.17 28.99
CA ALA A 196 32.39 -2.64 27.69
C ALA A 196 33.16 -1.55 26.92
N ARG A 197 32.74 -0.28 27.05
CA ARG A 197 33.46 0.86 26.43
C ARG A 197 34.83 1.12 27.08
N LYS A 198 34.99 0.89 28.38
CA LYS A 198 36.30 1.03 29.06
C LYS A 198 37.23 -0.11 28.64
N GLU A 199 36.74 -1.35 28.73
CA GLU A 199 37.50 -2.54 28.34
C GLU A 199 37.97 -2.49 26.88
N ALA A 200 37.09 -2.04 25.96
CA ALA A 200 37.45 -1.87 24.56
C ALA A 200 38.55 -0.82 24.32
N ARG A 201 38.62 0.24 25.15
CA ARG A 201 39.68 1.24 25.07
C ARG A 201 41.01 0.68 25.56
N GLU A 202 41.01 0.01 26.71
CA GLU A 202 42.20 -0.61 27.30
C GLU A 202 42.79 -1.66 26.36
N PHE A 203 41.95 -2.59 25.87
CA PHE A 203 42.39 -3.60 24.90
C PHE A 203 42.87 -2.98 23.58
N GLY A 204 42.21 -1.90 23.12
CA GLY A 204 42.63 -1.16 21.94
C GLY A 204 44.01 -0.53 22.10
N GLU A 205 44.32 0.03 23.26
CA GLU A 205 45.63 0.62 23.59
C GLU A 205 46.73 -0.45 23.70
N GLU A 206 46.44 -1.58 24.33
CA GLU A 206 47.38 -2.71 24.42
C GLU A 206 47.72 -3.27 23.03
N ARG A 207 46.71 -3.46 22.17
CA ARG A 207 46.91 -3.91 20.78
C ARG A 207 47.75 -2.92 19.98
N ARG A 208 47.55 -1.62 20.18
CA ARG A 208 48.38 -0.57 19.54
C ARG A 208 49.83 -0.63 20.00
N LYS A 209 50.08 -0.84 21.30
CA LYS A 209 51.44 -0.98 21.83
C LYS A 209 52.15 -2.22 21.27
N GLU A 210 51.46 -3.36 21.22
CA GLU A 210 52.01 -4.60 20.65
C GLU A 210 52.31 -4.46 19.15
N ILE A 211 51.42 -3.82 18.39
CA ILE A 211 51.66 -3.53 16.96
C ILE A 211 52.88 -2.62 16.80
N ASN A 212 52.98 -1.54 17.57
CA ASN A 212 54.11 -0.62 17.50
C ASN A 212 55.43 -1.34 17.82
N ARG A 213 55.45 -2.21 18.83
CA ARG A 213 56.63 -3.04 19.17
C ARG A 213 57.04 -3.93 17.99
N ARG A 214 56.10 -4.68 17.42
CA ARG A 214 56.36 -5.54 16.26
C ARG A 214 56.86 -4.77 15.05
N VAL A 215 56.28 -3.59 14.77
CA VAL A 215 56.71 -2.72 13.66
C VAL A 215 58.14 -2.24 13.88
N GLN A 216 58.52 -1.90 15.12
CA GLN A 216 59.88 -1.47 15.43
C GLN A 216 60.89 -2.61 15.25
N GLU A 217 60.58 -3.82 15.73
CA GLU A 217 61.41 -5.02 15.51
C GLU A 217 61.60 -5.32 14.01
N TYR A 218 60.55 -5.17 13.19
CA TYR A 218 60.64 -5.34 11.73
C TYR A 218 61.53 -4.28 11.07
N LYS A 219 61.44 -3.01 11.51
CA LYS A 219 62.29 -1.93 10.99
C LYS A 219 63.76 -2.16 11.34
N GLU A 220 64.06 -2.62 12.56
CA GLU A 220 65.42 -2.94 13.01
C GLU A 220 66.00 -4.12 12.21
N LYS A 221 65.21 -5.18 11.95
CA LYS A 221 65.63 -6.29 11.08
C LYS A 221 65.91 -5.83 9.66
N GLN A 222 65.03 -5.02 9.05
CA GLN A 222 65.26 -4.45 7.72
C GLN A 222 66.49 -3.54 7.66
N ALA A 223 66.75 -2.75 8.70
CA ALA A 223 67.94 -1.90 8.77
C ALA A 223 69.23 -2.72 8.84
N LYS A 224 69.19 -3.89 9.49
CA LYS A 224 70.33 -4.82 9.59
C LYS A 224 70.55 -5.66 8.34
N GLU A 225 69.47 -6.04 7.65
CA GLU A 225 69.51 -6.83 6.41
C GLU A 225 69.74 -5.99 5.15
N ARG A 226 69.57 -4.66 5.21
CA ARG A 226 69.86 -3.78 4.08
C ARG A 226 71.39 -3.61 3.94
N PRO A 227 72.06 -4.15 2.90
CA PRO A 227 73.46 -3.86 2.66
C PRO A 227 73.64 -2.37 2.31
N PRO A 228 74.81 -1.76 2.63
CA PRO A 228 75.10 -0.38 2.27
C PRO A 228 75.47 -0.26 0.77
N GLU A 229 74.49 -0.34 -0.11
CA GLU A 229 74.54 0.09 -1.52
C GLU A 229 73.13 0.54 -1.89
N GLU A 230 72.84 1.65 -2.57
CA GLU A 230 73.59 2.57 -3.41
C GLU A 230 72.78 3.87 -3.34
N VAL A 231 73.38 4.96 -2.86
CA VAL A 231 72.92 6.31 -3.23
C VAL A 231 73.64 6.63 -4.52
N MET A 232 73.25 6.00 -5.64
CA MET A 232 73.72 6.45 -6.94
C MET A 232 72.79 6.01 -8.06
N SER A 233 72.06 6.97 -8.62
CA SER A 233 72.12 7.16 -10.06
C SER A 233 71.84 8.62 -10.42
N SER A 234 72.74 9.17 -11.24
CA SER A 234 72.56 10.30 -12.17
C SER A 234 72.02 11.62 -11.57
N SER A 235 72.78 12.71 -11.42
CA SER A 235 73.76 13.29 -12.36
C SER A 235 73.32 13.12 -13.81
N THR A 236 72.27 13.85 -14.18
CA THR A 236 71.97 14.21 -15.56
C THR A 236 72.96 15.28 -16.00
N SER A 237 73.95 14.89 -16.79
CA SER A 237 74.59 15.69 -17.86
C SER A 237 75.13 14.70 -18.88
#